data_AF-A0A731T9W6-F1
#
_entry.id   AF-A0A731T9W6-F1
#
_cell.length_a   1.000
_cell.length_b   1.000
_cell.length_c   1.000
_cell.angle_alpha   90.00
_cell.angle_beta   90.00
_cell.angle_gamma   90.00
#
_symmetry.space_group_name_H-M   'P 1'
#
loop_
_entity.id
_entity.type
_entity.pdbx_description
1 polymer ?
#
loop_
_entity_poly.entity_id
_entity_poly.type
_entity_poly.pdbx_seq_one_letter_code
_entity_poly.pdbx_strand_id
1 'polypeptide(L)'
;MSSGNIFWGNQSHITVRNNFGISNFDTGGQDALSQKNPFAEGYDVLTFLLMVIQAIANDKFMEIQKNSERARDSQQKSNEMDEVIAKAAEEKDPKTKEEVPADVIEYMRKHGITVDGLSIDDYMAKFGDHGKLDKGGLQAVKASLDNDANRNTDLMSQEQLIIQKMSQQLNAVITQLTSLISKWGEISSMIAQKTYS
;
A
#
# COMPACT_ATOMS: atom_id res chain seq x y z
N MET A 1 4.81 -39.54 0.88
CA MET A 1 5.96 -38.68 0.48
C MET A 1 5.75 -38.28 -0.97
N SER A 2 5.36 -37.02 -1.21
CA SER A 2 5.40 -36.41 -2.54
C SER A 2 5.56 -34.91 -2.31
N SER A 3 6.81 -34.46 -2.36
CA SER A 3 7.19 -33.07 -2.18
C SER A 3 6.90 -32.31 -3.47
N GLY A 4 5.86 -31.47 -3.46
CA GLY A 4 5.61 -30.49 -4.51
C GLY A 4 6.43 -29.23 -4.25
N ASN A 5 7.46 -29.01 -5.07
CA ASN A 5 8.32 -27.84 -5.03
C ASN A 5 7.51 -26.57 -5.34
N ILE A 6 7.56 -25.61 -4.41
CA ILE A 6 7.06 -24.24 -4.60
C ILE A 6 8.12 -23.51 -5.45
N PHE A 7 7.77 -23.25 -6.70
CA PHE A 7 8.59 -22.48 -7.64
C PHE A 7 8.48 -20.99 -7.27
N TRP A 8 9.50 -20.47 -6.60
CA TRP A 8 9.72 -19.04 -6.48
C TRP A 8 10.22 -18.50 -7.82
N GLY A 9 9.46 -17.59 -8.42
CA GLY A 9 9.95 -16.80 -9.53
C GLY A 9 8.90 -16.61 -10.63
N ASN A 10 8.09 -15.56 -10.49
CA ASN A 10 7.89 -14.63 -11.60
C ASN A 10 7.31 -13.32 -11.04
N GLN A 11 8.16 -12.33 -10.79
CA GLN A 11 7.67 -10.95 -10.75
C GLN A 11 7.08 -10.69 -12.13
N SER A 12 5.76 -10.48 -12.22
CA SER A 12 5.12 -10.02 -13.45
C SER A 12 5.68 -8.65 -13.79
N HIS A 13 6.75 -8.64 -14.58
CA HIS A 13 7.24 -7.48 -15.28
C HIS A 13 6.09 -6.97 -16.13
N ILE A 14 5.50 -5.83 -15.72
CA ILE A 14 4.55 -5.10 -16.53
C ILE A 14 5.31 -4.67 -17.78
N THR A 15 5.21 -5.48 -18.83
CA THR A 15 5.73 -5.13 -20.13
C THR A 15 4.70 -4.20 -20.76
N VAL A 16 4.85 -2.90 -20.54
CA VAL A 16 4.09 -1.90 -21.29
C VAL A 16 4.57 -1.95 -22.73
N ARG A 17 3.85 -2.71 -23.57
CA ARG A 17 4.04 -2.66 -25.02
C ARG A 17 3.38 -1.37 -25.51
N ASN A 18 4.18 -0.31 -25.64
CA ASN A 18 3.76 0.89 -26.38
C ASN A 18 3.64 0.53 -27.87
N ASN A 19 2.45 0.14 -28.30
CA ASN A 19 2.09 0.06 -29.71
C ASN A 19 1.28 1.29 -30.12
N PHE A 20 1.88 2.47 -29.94
CA PHE A 20 1.48 3.66 -30.69
C PHE A 20 2.41 3.70 -31.90
N GLY A 21 1.85 3.39 -33.07
CA GLY A 21 2.61 3.13 -34.28
C GLY A 21 3.55 4.26 -34.68
N ILE A 22 4.84 4.10 -34.37
CA ILE A 22 5.95 4.63 -35.16
C ILE A 22 6.97 3.49 -35.25
N SER A 23 6.99 2.81 -36.40
CA SER A 23 7.92 1.72 -36.64
C SER A 23 9.33 2.26 -36.87
N ASN A 24 10.26 2.01 -35.94
CA ASN A 24 11.69 2.01 -36.25
C ASN A 24 12.20 0.57 -36.14
N PHE A 25 12.18 -0.15 -37.26
CA PHE A 25 13.02 -1.34 -37.42
C PHE A 25 14.43 -0.90 -37.80
N ASP A 26 15.34 -1.11 -36.85
CA ASP A 26 16.76 -1.46 -36.98
C ASP A 26 17.57 -0.91 -38.18
N THR A 27 18.59 -0.10 -37.87
CA THR A 27 19.93 -0.30 -38.43
C THR A 27 20.96 0.39 -37.52
N GLY A 28 21.85 -0.41 -36.95
CA GLY A 28 22.97 0.06 -36.13
C GLY A 28 23.92 1.04 -36.82
N GLY A 29 24.57 1.87 -36.00
CA GLY A 29 25.61 2.80 -36.40
C GLY A 29 25.92 3.76 -35.25
N GLN A 30 27.18 4.15 -35.10
CA GLN A 30 27.72 5.04 -34.05
C GLN A 30 27.13 6.48 -34.05
N ASP A 31 26.06 6.70 -34.82
CA ASP A 31 25.32 7.95 -35.05
C ASP A 31 24.00 8.01 -34.25
N ALA A 32 23.73 6.99 -33.42
CA ALA A 32 22.47 6.82 -32.69
C ALA A 32 22.17 7.92 -31.65
N LEU A 33 23.16 8.75 -31.29
CA LEU A 33 22.98 9.95 -30.46
C LEU A 33 22.56 11.17 -31.29
N SER A 34 22.90 11.22 -32.59
CA SER A 34 22.51 12.31 -33.50
C SER A 34 21.09 12.15 -34.06
N GLN A 35 20.49 10.96 -33.94
CA GLN A 35 19.15 10.65 -34.47
C GLN A 35 18.01 10.70 -33.44
N LYS A 36 18.30 10.97 -32.16
CA LYS A 36 17.26 11.17 -31.16
C LYS A 36 16.85 12.63 -31.14
N ASN A 37 15.61 12.92 -31.54
CA ASN A 37 15.00 14.22 -31.32
C ASN A 37 14.98 14.47 -29.79
N PRO A 38 15.71 15.49 -29.27
CA PRO A 38 15.81 15.72 -27.84
C PRO A 38 14.46 16.06 -27.19
N PHE A 39 13.49 16.58 -27.96
CA PHE A 39 12.12 16.78 -27.50
C PHE A 39 11.36 15.47 -27.38
N ALA A 40 11.60 14.50 -28.27
CA ALA A 40 11.00 13.16 -28.17
C ALA A 40 11.57 12.40 -26.96
N GLU A 41 12.88 12.49 -26.73
CA GLU A 41 13.51 11.89 -25.55
C GLU A 41 13.01 12.53 -24.24
N GLY A 42 12.88 13.86 -24.20
CA GLY A 42 12.28 14.55 -23.06
C GLY A 42 10.81 14.16 -22.83
N TYR A 43 10.05 13.94 -23.90
CA TYR A 43 8.66 13.49 -23.82
C TYR A 43 8.56 12.08 -23.25
N ASP A 44 9.43 11.16 -23.69
CA ASP A 44 9.47 9.78 -23.20
C ASP A 44 9.79 9.72 -21.70
N VAL A 45 10.78 10.50 -21.25
CA VAL A 45 11.18 10.56 -19.83
C VAL A 45 10.03 11.09 -18.96
N LEU A 46 9.38 12.18 -19.37
CA LEU A 46 8.27 12.78 -18.61
C LEU A 46 7.04 11.85 -18.59
N THR A 47 6.77 11.16 -19.70
CA THR A 47 5.68 10.19 -19.80
C THR A 47 5.95 8.95 -18.95
N PHE A 48 7.19 8.45 -18.92
CA PHE A 48 7.59 7.37 -18.01
C PHE A 48 7.44 7.78 -16.54
N LEU A 49 7.89 8.98 -16.18
CA LEU A 49 7.73 9.51 -14.82
C LEU A 49 6.25 9.64 -14.43
N LEU A 50 5.40 10.09 -15.35
CA LEU A 50 3.95 10.14 -15.19
C LEU A 50 3.36 8.76 -14.89
N MET A 51 3.74 7.73 -15.66
CA MET A 51 3.30 6.35 -15.43
C MET A 51 3.73 5.83 -14.05
N VAL A 52 4.97 6.09 -13.63
CA VAL A 52 5.47 5.66 -12.32
C VAL A 52 4.69 6.34 -11.20
N ILE A 53 4.47 7.67 -11.26
CA ILE A 53 3.69 8.39 -10.25
C ILE A 53 2.27 7.81 -10.15
N GLN A 54 1.62 7.51 -11.28
CA GLN A 54 0.29 6.91 -11.29
C GLN A 54 0.27 5.51 -10.67
N ALA A 55 1.26 4.68 -10.99
CA ALA A 55 1.37 3.33 -10.42
C ALA A 55 1.50 3.37 -8.89
N ILE A 56 2.42 4.19 -8.37
CA ILE A 56 2.61 4.31 -6.91
C ILE A 56 1.36 4.91 -6.25
N ALA A 57 0.68 5.87 -6.91
CA ALA A 57 -0.54 6.48 -6.36
C ALA A 57 -1.68 5.47 -6.23
N ASN A 58 -1.85 4.60 -7.23
CA ASN A 58 -2.85 3.53 -7.21
C ASN A 58 -2.53 2.50 -6.12
N ASP A 59 -1.26 2.10 -6.00
CA ASP A 59 -0.84 1.16 -4.94
C ASP A 59 -1.11 1.75 -3.56
N LYS A 60 -0.76 3.01 -3.31
CA LYS A 60 -1.04 3.69 -2.04
C LYS A 60 -2.54 3.85 -1.77
N PHE A 61 -3.35 4.06 -2.81
CA PHE A 61 -4.81 4.10 -2.65
C PHE A 61 -5.36 2.73 -2.20
N MET A 62 -4.86 1.64 -2.77
CA MET A 62 -5.24 0.29 -2.33
C MET A 62 -4.80 -0.01 -0.90
N GLU A 63 -3.61 0.45 -0.50
CA GLU A 63 -3.13 0.32 0.88
C GLU A 63 -4.01 1.12 1.87
N ILE A 64 -4.41 2.34 1.53
CA ILE A 64 -5.34 3.15 2.35
C ILE A 64 -6.64 2.40 2.62
N GLN A 65 -7.23 1.80 1.57
CA GLN A 65 -8.48 1.06 1.71
C GLN A 65 -8.30 -0.13 2.65
N LYS A 66 -7.23 -0.92 2.44
CA LYS A 66 -6.91 -2.08 3.28
C LYS A 66 -6.65 -1.69 4.74
N ASN A 67 -5.89 -0.62 4.97
CA ASN A 67 -5.57 -0.12 6.30
C ASN A 67 -6.80 0.46 6.98
N SER A 68 -7.69 1.13 6.23
CA SER A 68 -8.95 1.65 6.75
C SER A 68 -9.90 0.53 7.19
N GLU A 69 -10.05 -0.50 6.37
CA GLU A 69 -10.82 -1.70 6.70
C GLU A 69 -10.25 -2.39 7.95
N ARG A 70 -8.94 -2.66 7.96
CA ARG A 70 -8.28 -3.28 9.12
C ARG A 70 -8.40 -2.45 10.39
N ALA A 71 -8.26 -1.12 10.31
CA ALA A 71 -8.41 -0.25 11.48
C ALA A 71 -9.81 -0.34 12.07
N ARG A 72 -10.84 -0.34 11.21
CA ARG A 72 -12.25 -0.47 11.63
C ARG A 72 -12.51 -1.84 12.26
N ASP A 73 -12.07 -2.91 11.62
CA ASP A 73 -12.26 -4.27 12.10
C ASP A 73 -11.53 -4.50 13.43
N SER A 74 -10.27 -4.06 13.54
CA SER A 74 -9.49 -4.13 14.79
C SER A 74 -10.16 -3.33 15.91
N GLN A 75 -10.72 -2.15 15.62
CA GLN A 75 -11.46 -1.36 16.60
C GLN A 75 -12.75 -2.06 17.04
N GLN A 76 -13.49 -2.68 16.11
CA GLN A 76 -14.69 -3.44 16.45
C GLN A 76 -14.34 -4.62 17.38
N LYS A 77 -13.27 -5.37 17.07
CA LYS A 77 -12.79 -6.46 17.94
C LYS A 77 -12.30 -5.97 19.30
N SER A 78 -11.70 -4.79 19.35
CA SER A 78 -11.34 -4.15 20.63
C SER A 78 -12.59 -3.80 21.47
N ASN A 79 -13.65 -3.29 20.83
CA ASN A 79 -14.91 -2.97 21.51
C ASN A 79 -15.63 -4.24 22.02
N GLU A 80 -15.55 -5.35 21.28
CA GLU A 80 -16.06 -6.65 21.76
C GLU A 80 -15.31 -7.11 23.03
N MET A 81 -14.00 -6.84 23.13
CA MET A 81 -13.24 -7.09 24.36
C MET A 81 -13.67 -6.19 25.52
N ASP A 82 -14.07 -4.94 25.27
CA ASP A 82 -14.60 -4.06 26.32
C ASP A 82 -15.84 -4.66 27.00
N GLU A 83 -16.73 -5.29 26.23
CA GLU A 83 -17.92 -5.97 26.77
C GLU A 83 -17.54 -7.14 27.71
N VAL A 84 -16.53 -7.92 27.32
CA VAL A 84 -16.05 -9.05 28.13
C VAL A 84 -15.33 -8.56 29.39
N ILE A 85 -14.52 -7.51 29.26
CA ILE A 85 -13.84 -6.88 30.40
C ILE A 85 -14.85 -6.28 31.38
N ALA A 86 -15.94 -5.69 30.88
CA ALA A 86 -17.01 -5.17 31.71
C ALA A 86 -17.69 -6.28 32.52
N LYS A 87 -18.02 -7.42 31.90
CA LYS A 87 -18.57 -8.60 32.59
C LYS A 87 -17.63 -9.13 33.67
N ALA A 88 -16.34 -9.29 33.33
CA ALA A 88 -15.32 -9.70 34.29
C ALA A 88 -15.16 -8.71 35.46
N ALA A 89 -15.50 -7.43 35.27
CA ALA A 89 -15.43 -6.39 36.29
C ALA A 89 -16.69 -6.27 37.16
N GLU A 90 -17.84 -6.79 36.73
CA GLU A 90 -19.05 -6.88 37.56
C GLU A 90 -18.86 -7.87 38.71
N GLU A 91 -18.08 -8.92 38.47
CA GLU A 91 -17.64 -9.83 39.52
C GLU A 91 -16.61 -9.15 40.42
N LYS A 92 -16.86 -9.13 41.73
CA LYS A 92 -15.99 -8.47 42.72
C LYS A 92 -14.65 -9.18 42.94
N ASP A 93 -14.38 -10.27 42.22
CA ASP A 93 -13.14 -11.04 42.31
C ASP A 93 -12.20 -10.66 41.14
N PRO A 94 -11.02 -10.09 41.40
CA PRO A 94 -10.04 -9.82 40.35
C PRO A 94 -9.52 -11.07 39.63
N LYS A 95 -9.80 -12.27 40.15
CA LYS A 95 -9.49 -13.56 39.51
C LYS A 95 -10.62 -14.10 38.64
N THR A 96 -11.74 -13.39 38.49
CA THR A 96 -12.77 -13.76 37.53
C THR A 96 -12.15 -13.84 36.15
N LYS A 97 -12.34 -15.00 35.51
CA LYS A 97 -11.82 -15.28 34.17
C LYS A 97 -12.97 -15.39 33.20
N GLU A 98 -12.87 -14.67 32.10
CA GLU A 98 -13.84 -14.71 31.02
C GLU A 98 -13.21 -15.24 29.74
N GLU A 99 -14.05 -15.76 28.86
CA GLU A 99 -13.61 -16.27 27.56
C GLU A 99 -13.37 -15.12 26.59
N VAL A 100 -12.24 -15.18 25.88
CA VAL A 100 -12.02 -14.30 24.72
C VAL A 100 -12.97 -14.75 23.61
N PRO A 101 -13.72 -13.85 22.97
CA PRO A 101 -14.61 -14.20 21.87
C PRO A 101 -13.85 -14.93 20.75
N ALA A 102 -14.44 -16.01 20.22
CA ALA A 102 -13.78 -16.87 19.24
C ALA A 102 -13.40 -16.14 17.95
N ASP A 103 -14.23 -15.19 17.54
CA ASP A 103 -14.03 -14.32 16.39
C ASP A 103 -12.89 -13.31 16.62
N VAL A 104 -12.69 -12.81 17.84
CA VAL A 104 -11.49 -12.02 18.20
C VAL A 104 -10.23 -12.88 18.06
N ILE A 105 -10.25 -14.11 18.59
CA ILE A 105 -9.09 -15.02 18.48
C ILE A 105 -8.76 -15.32 17.02
N GLU A 106 -9.77 -15.66 16.20
CA GLU A 106 -9.58 -15.92 14.77
C GLU A 106 -9.03 -14.70 14.05
N TYR A 107 -9.58 -13.52 14.33
CA TYR A 107 -9.12 -12.27 13.75
C TYR A 107 -7.64 -11.99 14.08
N MET A 108 -7.25 -12.11 15.35
CA MET A 108 -5.86 -11.93 15.77
C MET A 108 -4.92 -12.93 15.09
N ARG A 109 -5.34 -14.20 14.97
CA ARG A 109 -4.60 -15.25 14.25
C ARG A 109 -4.40 -14.89 12.78
N LYS A 110 -5.48 -14.52 12.10
CA LYS A 110 -5.49 -14.21 10.66
C LYS A 110 -4.63 -12.99 10.33
N HIS A 111 -4.65 -11.97 11.18
CA HIS A 111 -3.96 -10.71 10.95
C HIS A 111 -2.58 -10.62 11.63
N GLY A 112 -2.15 -11.69 12.30
CA GLY A 112 -0.85 -11.78 12.96
C GLY A 112 -0.69 -10.77 14.10
N ILE A 113 -1.77 -10.47 14.81
CA ILE A 113 -1.75 -9.53 15.94
C ILE A 113 -1.26 -10.30 17.17
N THR A 114 -0.15 -9.85 17.73
CA THR A 114 0.49 -10.47 18.90
C THR A 114 0.15 -9.72 20.18
N VAL A 115 0.03 -10.45 21.29
CA VAL A 115 -0.12 -9.91 22.64
C VAL A 115 1.19 -10.07 23.39
N ASP A 116 1.80 -8.97 23.83
CA ASP A 116 3.11 -8.98 24.50
C ASP A 116 4.20 -9.75 23.73
N GLY A 117 4.14 -9.71 22.39
CA GLY A 117 5.07 -10.41 21.50
C GLY A 117 4.78 -11.91 21.30
N LEU A 118 3.67 -12.43 21.85
CA LEU A 118 3.21 -13.80 21.69
C LEU A 118 2.02 -13.87 20.73
N SER A 119 1.86 -14.97 20.02
CA SER A 119 0.60 -15.23 19.30
C SER A 119 -0.56 -15.34 20.30
N ILE A 120 -1.79 -15.11 19.86
CA ILE A 120 -2.96 -15.22 20.75
C ILE A 120 -3.07 -16.63 21.37
N ASP A 121 -2.72 -17.67 20.63
CA ASP A 121 -2.75 -19.06 21.12
C ASP A 121 -1.68 -19.30 22.18
N ASP A 122 -0.45 -18.83 21.95
CA ASP A 122 0.66 -18.94 22.91
C ASP A 122 0.38 -18.12 24.18
N TYR A 123 -0.23 -16.94 24.01
CA TYR A 123 -0.63 -16.07 25.11
C TYR A 123 -1.67 -16.76 25.99
N MET A 124 -2.73 -17.32 25.39
CA MET A 124 -3.75 -18.07 26.12
C MET A 124 -3.22 -19.35 26.74
N ALA A 125 -2.26 -20.04 26.12
CA ALA A 125 -1.65 -21.23 26.71
C ALA A 125 -0.80 -20.90 27.95
N LYS A 126 -0.19 -19.72 27.98
CA LYS A 126 0.71 -19.28 29.06
C LYS A 126 -0.03 -18.61 30.23
N PHE A 127 -1.03 -17.79 29.92
CA PHE A 127 -1.74 -16.97 30.91
C PHE A 127 -3.20 -17.35 31.10
N GLY A 128 -3.77 -18.12 30.16
CA GLY A 128 -5.13 -18.59 30.22
C GLY A 128 -5.30 -19.86 31.03
N ASP A 129 -6.54 -20.10 31.44
CA ASP A 129 -6.98 -21.28 32.16
C ASP A 129 -8.25 -21.80 31.49
N HIS A 130 -8.12 -22.92 30.78
CA HIS A 130 -9.18 -23.47 29.93
C HIS A 130 -9.76 -22.50 28.89
N GLY A 131 -8.92 -21.62 28.33
CA GLY A 131 -9.35 -20.63 27.32
C GLY A 131 -9.94 -19.34 27.90
N LYS A 132 -9.89 -19.18 29.23
CA LYS A 132 -10.33 -17.97 29.93
C LYS A 132 -9.14 -17.14 30.39
N LEU A 133 -9.25 -15.83 30.24
CA LEU A 133 -8.27 -14.86 30.71
C LEU A 133 -8.85 -14.06 31.87
N ASP A 134 -7.99 -13.71 32.83
CA ASP A 134 -8.36 -12.73 33.85
C ASP A 134 -8.49 -11.32 33.23
N LYS A 135 -8.97 -10.37 34.03
CA LYS A 135 -9.13 -8.98 33.60
C LYS A 135 -7.86 -8.37 33.00
N GLY A 136 -6.69 -8.72 33.54
CA GLY A 136 -5.41 -8.23 33.03
C GLY A 136 -5.09 -8.79 31.65
N GLY A 137 -5.30 -10.09 31.44
CA GLY A 137 -5.12 -10.74 30.15
C GLY A 137 -6.08 -10.21 29.08
N LEU A 138 -7.35 -10.01 29.43
CA LEU A 138 -8.35 -9.42 28.52
C LEU A 138 -7.96 -7.98 28.13
N GLN A 139 -7.46 -7.19 29.08
CA GLN A 139 -6.95 -5.85 28.82
C GLN A 139 -5.73 -5.84 27.90
N ALA A 140 -4.84 -6.83 28.02
CA ALA A 140 -3.68 -6.96 27.14
C ALA A 140 -4.10 -7.32 25.69
N VAL A 141 -5.08 -8.21 25.54
CA VAL A 141 -5.69 -8.53 24.23
C VAL A 141 -6.31 -7.28 23.61
N LYS A 142 -7.14 -6.55 24.37
CA LYS A 142 -7.73 -5.27 23.94
C LYS A 142 -6.65 -4.27 23.51
N ALA A 143 -5.64 -4.06 24.35
CA ALA A 143 -4.56 -3.12 24.06
C ALA A 143 -3.82 -3.48 22.76
N SER A 144 -3.67 -4.76 22.47
CA SER A 144 -3.06 -5.22 21.21
C SER A 144 -3.91 -4.91 19.98
N LEU A 145 -5.23 -5.04 20.09
CA LEU A 145 -6.19 -4.67 19.04
C LEU A 145 -6.25 -3.14 18.85
N ASP A 146 -6.29 -2.36 19.92
CA ASP A 146 -6.22 -0.89 19.87
C ASP A 146 -4.93 -0.42 19.20
N ASN A 147 -3.80 -1.02 19.56
CA ASN A 147 -2.52 -0.70 18.96
C ASN A 147 -2.50 -1.04 17.47
N ASP A 148 -3.11 -2.15 17.05
CA ASP A 148 -3.26 -2.48 15.63
C ASP A 148 -4.15 -1.46 14.91
N ALA A 149 -5.30 -1.07 15.49
CA ALA A 149 -6.20 -0.07 14.91
C ALA A 149 -5.51 1.30 14.75
N ASN A 150 -4.82 1.76 15.79
CA ASN A 150 -4.07 3.02 15.77
C ASN A 150 -2.95 2.99 14.74
N ARG A 151 -2.17 1.90 14.71
CA ARG A 151 -1.09 1.72 13.73
C ARG A 151 -1.61 1.80 12.30
N ASN A 152 -2.73 1.14 11.99
CA ASN A 152 -3.31 1.19 10.65
C ASN A 152 -3.88 2.58 10.31
N THR A 153 -4.43 3.30 11.29
CA THR A 153 -4.85 4.70 11.12
C THR A 153 -3.66 5.64 10.84
N ASP A 154 -2.52 5.40 11.51
CA ASP A 154 -1.28 6.14 11.27
C ASP A 154 -0.72 5.84 9.87
N LEU A 155 -0.71 4.57 9.46
CA LEU A 155 -0.29 4.17 8.11
C LEU A 155 -1.18 4.82 7.04
N MET A 156 -2.50 4.81 7.22
CA MET A 156 -3.44 5.49 6.34
C MET A 156 -3.14 6.99 6.23
N SER A 157 -2.88 7.66 7.36
CA SER A 157 -2.54 9.09 7.39
C SER A 157 -1.23 9.37 6.65
N GLN A 158 -0.22 8.50 6.81
CA GLN A 158 1.04 8.58 6.08
C GLN A 158 0.83 8.37 4.57
N GLU A 159 0.05 7.37 4.17
CA GLU A 159 -0.25 7.08 2.77
C GLU A 159 -1.00 8.22 2.09
N GLN A 160 -1.95 8.86 2.79
CA GLN A 160 -2.64 10.06 2.30
C GLN A 160 -1.67 11.22 2.01
N LEU A 161 -0.66 11.45 2.87
CA LEU A 161 0.37 12.45 2.62
C LEU A 161 1.20 12.12 1.38
N ILE A 162 1.51 10.84 1.16
CA ILE A 162 2.23 10.40 -0.04
C ILE A 162 1.36 10.65 -1.29
N ILE A 163 0.06 10.33 -1.27
CA ILE A 163 -0.86 10.63 -2.37
C ILE A 163 -0.90 12.13 -2.67
N GLN A 164 -0.95 13.00 -1.65
CA GLN A 164 -0.91 14.45 -1.85
C GLN A 164 0.38 14.89 -2.55
N LYS A 165 1.53 14.37 -2.13
CA LYS A 165 2.83 14.62 -2.79
C LYS A 165 2.83 14.12 -4.23
N MET A 166 2.27 12.95 -4.50
CA MET A 166 2.16 12.41 -5.85
C MET A 166 1.24 13.26 -6.73
N SER A 167 0.13 13.78 -6.21
CA SER A 167 -0.74 14.71 -6.94
C SER A 167 0.00 16.01 -7.31
N GLN A 168 0.82 16.54 -6.39
CA GLN A 168 1.67 17.69 -6.68
C GLN A 168 2.72 17.38 -7.77
N GLN A 169 3.38 16.23 -7.67
CA GLN A 169 4.34 15.78 -8.68
C GLN A 169 3.68 15.52 -10.04
N LEU A 170 2.49 14.92 -10.05
CA LEU A 170 1.68 14.68 -11.24
C LEU A 170 1.41 15.99 -11.99
N ASN A 171 0.92 17.01 -11.27
CA ASN A 171 0.66 18.33 -11.85
C ASN A 171 1.94 19.00 -12.37
N ALA A 172 3.06 18.86 -11.66
CA ALA A 172 4.35 19.37 -12.11
C ALA A 172 4.81 18.70 -13.42
N VAL A 173 4.74 17.37 -13.50
CA VAL A 173 5.11 16.60 -14.69
C VAL A 173 4.21 16.92 -15.88
N ILE A 174 2.89 17.02 -15.68
CA ILE A 174 1.94 17.42 -16.74
C ILE A 174 2.24 18.83 -17.26
N THR A 175 2.58 19.76 -16.37
CA THR A 175 2.95 21.13 -16.75
C THR A 175 4.23 21.13 -17.58
N GLN A 176 5.24 20.37 -17.17
CA GLN A 176 6.50 20.24 -17.91
C GLN A 176 6.28 19.57 -19.27
N LEU A 177 5.45 18.53 -19.33
CA LEU A 177 5.10 17.82 -20.56
C LEU A 177 4.40 18.76 -21.55
N THR A 178 3.40 19.51 -21.07
CA THR A 178 2.71 20.51 -21.88
C THR A 178 3.67 21.57 -22.41
N SER A 179 4.55 22.09 -21.55
CA SER A 179 5.56 23.08 -21.97
C SER A 179 6.51 22.53 -23.04
N LEU A 180 6.94 21.29 -22.90
CA LEU A 180 7.81 20.62 -23.87
C LEU A 180 7.12 20.48 -25.23
N ILE A 181 5.86 20.02 -25.23
CA ILE A 181 5.05 19.85 -26.45
C ILE A 181 4.84 21.20 -27.14
N SER A 182 4.47 22.24 -26.39
CA SER A 182 4.27 23.59 -26.94
C SER A 182 5.54 24.12 -27.60
N LYS A 183 6.69 24.02 -26.92
CA LYS A 183 7.99 24.47 -27.47
C LYS A 183 8.36 23.69 -28.73
N TRP A 184 8.12 22.37 -28.74
CA TRP A 184 8.39 21.56 -29.92
C TRP A 184 7.50 21.96 -31.11
N GLY A 185 6.22 22.27 -30.85
CA GLY A 185 5.29 22.79 -31.86
C GLY A 185 5.69 24.17 -32.41
N GLU A 186 6.08 25.10 -31.54
CA GLU A 186 6.57 26.43 -31.92
C GLU A 186 7.80 26.34 -32.83
N ILE A 187 8.79 25.52 -32.46
CA ILE A 187 9.99 25.32 -33.28
C ILE A 187 9.63 24.73 -34.65
N SER A 188 8.74 23.74 -34.68
CA SER A 188 8.28 23.12 -35.93
C SER A 188 7.59 24.15 -36.84
N SER A 189 6.75 25.02 -36.26
CA SER A 189 6.09 26.10 -36.99
C SER A 189 7.09 27.12 -37.55
N MET A 190 8.09 27.53 -36.76
CA MET A 190 9.14 28.46 -37.22
C MET A 190 9.94 27.88 -38.39
N ILE A 191 10.28 26.59 -38.34
CA ILE A 191 11.00 25.92 -39.44
C ILE A 191 10.14 25.90 -40.69
N ALA A 192 8.87 25.52 -40.57
CA ALA A 192 7.94 25.48 -41.70
C ALA A 192 7.80 26.88 -42.34
N GLN A 193 7.61 27.92 -41.52
CA GLN A 193 7.51 29.29 -42.02
C GLN A 193 8.76 29.72 -42.79
N LYS A 194 9.96 29.47 -42.26
CA LYS A 194 11.23 29.81 -42.94
C LYS A 194 11.49 29.00 -44.21
N THR A 195 10.91 27.82 -44.34
CA THR A 195 11.15 26.91 -45.47
C THR A 195 10.21 27.21 -46.64
N TYR A 196 9.00 27.71 -46.36
CA TYR A 196 7.97 27.99 -47.36
C TYR A 196 7.69 29.49 -47.56
N SER A 197 8.49 30.37 -46.95
CA SER A 197 8.55 31.82 -47.20
C SER A 197 9.55 32.14 -48.31
#